data_AF-A0A2U1P471-F1
#
_entry.id   AF-A0A2U1P471-F1
#
_cell.length_a   1.000
_cell.length_b   1.000
_cell.length_c   1.000
_cell.angle_alpha   90.00
_cell.angle_beta   90.00
_cell.angle_gamma   90.00
#
_symmetry.space_group_name_H-M   'P 1'
#
loop_
_entity.id
_entity.type
_entity.pdbx_description
1 polymer ?
#
loop_
_entity_poly.entity_id
_entity_poly.type
_entity_poly.pdbx_seq_one_letter_code
_entity_poly.pdbx_strand_id
1 'polypeptide(L)'
;MFANTESKILSEDKRVLLISYVLVLTLFVDNFKTEFSDIAEDLRMATGALRPYFEFLGCKFTRENNITLATLPAPLKFPEVRMRRPQ
;
A
#
# COMPACT_ATOMS: atom_id res chain seq x y z
N MET A 1 -19.53 -0.62 -6.69
CA MET A 1 -18.46 -0.86 -5.68
C MET A 1 -18.04 0.44 -5.01
N PHE A 2 -17.57 1.45 -5.76
CA PHE A 2 -17.12 2.73 -5.18
C PHE A 2 -18.12 3.88 -5.32
N ALA A 3 -18.99 3.91 -6.34
CA ALA A 3 -20.03 4.94 -6.44
C ALA A 3 -21.11 4.76 -5.35
N ASN A 4 -21.49 5.85 -4.68
CA ASN A 4 -22.75 5.96 -3.95
C ASN A 4 -23.75 6.64 -4.88
N THR A 5 -24.89 6.01 -5.14
CA THR A 5 -25.93 6.54 -6.04
C THR A 5 -26.53 7.85 -5.51
N GLU A 6 -26.40 8.11 -4.21
CA GLU A 6 -27.04 9.24 -3.53
C GLU A 6 -26.07 10.36 -3.13
N SER A 7 -24.75 10.11 -3.10
CA SER A 7 -23.74 11.10 -2.74
C SER A 7 -22.67 11.24 -3.82
N LYS A 8 -22.50 12.45 -4.36
CA LYS A 8 -21.44 12.76 -5.35
C LYS A 8 -20.02 12.60 -4.79
N ILE A 9 -19.87 12.50 -3.47
CA ILE A 9 -18.59 12.40 -2.77
C ILE A 9 -18.40 10.95 -2.31
N LEU A 10 -17.20 10.42 -2.58
CA LEU A 10 -16.76 9.11 -2.11
C LEU A 10 -16.54 9.18 -0.59
N SER A 11 -17.09 8.22 0.17
CA SER A 11 -16.78 8.15 1.61
C SER A 11 -15.29 7.87 1.84
N GLU A 12 -14.77 8.32 2.98
CA GLU A 12 -13.37 8.14 3.38
C GLU A 12 -12.92 6.67 3.26
N ASP A 13 -13.71 5.73 3.79
CA ASP A 13 -13.41 4.29 3.76
C ASP A 13 -13.30 3.76 2.33
N LYS A 14 -14.17 4.22 1.43
CA LYS A 14 -14.14 3.80 0.03
C LYS A 14 -12.95 4.39 -0.71
N ARG A 15 -12.51 5.60 -0.35
CA ARG A 15 -11.29 6.20 -0.88
C ARG A 15 -10.06 5.41 -0.43
N VAL A 16 -9.98 5.07 0.87
CA VAL A 16 -8.91 4.23 1.42
C VAL A 16 -8.86 2.90 0.68
N LEU A 17 -10.01 2.25 0.50
CA LEU A 17 -10.10 1.00 -0.24
C LEU A 17 -9.63 1.16 -1.68
N LEU A 18 -10.08 2.19 -2.40
CA LEU A 18 -9.66 2.44 -3.78
C LEU A 18 -8.14 2.61 -3.89
N ILE A 19 -7.53 3.38 -2.99
CA ILE A 19 -6.07 3.54 -2.94
C ILE A 19 -5.40 2.19 -2.74
N SER A 20 -5.82 1.39 -1.76
CA SER A 20 -5.25 0.05 -1.53
C SER A 20 -5.33 -0.85 -2.75
N TYR A 21 -6.45 -0.85 -3.49
CA TYR A 21 -6.60 -1.64 -4.71
C TYR A 21 -5.64 -1.17 -5.81
N VAL A 22 -5.54 0.14 -6.03
CA VAL A 22 -4.60 0.70 -7.02
C VAL A 22 -3.16 0.29 -6.68
N LEU A 23 -2.74 0.42 -5.42
CA LEU A 23 -1.40 0.05 -4.99
C LEU A 23 -1.08 -1.43 -5.20
N VAL A 24 -2.04 -2.33 -4.90
CA VAL A 24 -1.85 -3.77 -5.13
C VAL A 24 -1.69 -4.08 -6.62
N LEU A 25 -2.47 -3.43 -7.48
CA LEU A 25 -2.35 -3.60 -8.93
C LEU A 25 -1.00 -3.09 -9.44
N THR A 26 -0.54 -1.93 -8.97
CA THR A 26 0.78 -1.40 -9.32
C THR A 26 1.90 -2.35 -8.87
N LEU A 27 1.86 -2.79 -7.60
CA LEU A 27 2.81 -3.78 -7.09
C LEU A 27 2.81 -5.07 -7.93
N PHE A 28 1.65 -5.55 -8.37
CA PHE A 28 1.57 -6.76 -9.18
C PHE A 28 2.22 -6.57 -10.56
N VAL A 29 2.01 -5.43 -11.21
CA VAL A 29 2.62 -5.10 -12.51
C VAL A 29 4.13 -4.92 -12.38
N ASP A 30 4.59 -4.32 -11.29
CA ASP A 30 6.01 -4.03 -11.02
C ASP A 30 6.74 -5.20 -10.34
N ASN A 31 6.20 -6.41 -10.44
CA ASN A 31 6.78 -7.63 -9.88
C ASN A 31 7.15 -7.48 -8.37
N PHE A 32 6.23 -6.86 -7.63
CA PHE A 32 6.28 -6.58 -6.20
C PHE A 32 7.41 -5.64 -5.73
N LYS A 33 7.98 -4.85 -6.64
CA LYS A 33 9.01 -3.85 -6.34
C LYS A 33 8.76 -2.58 -7.16
N THR A 34 8.19 -1.57 -6.54
CA THR A 34 7.84 -0.30 -7.19
C THR A 34 8.63 0.89 -6.65
N GLU A 35 8.88 1.88 -7.50
CA GLU A 35 9.29 3.20 -7.06
C GLU A 35 8.14 3.90 -6.34
N PHE A 36 8.41 4.37 -5.12
CA PHE A 36 7.39 4.94 -4.26
C PHE A 36 7.03 6.39 -4.63
N SER A 37 7.99 7.13 -5.18
CA SER A 37 7.85 8.52 -5.64
C SER A 37 6.81 8.64 -6.75
N ASP A 38 6.94 7.79 -7.76
CA ASP A 38 6.17 7.86 -9.01
C ASP A 38 4.67 7.69 -8.73
N ILE A 39 4.31 6.69 -7.91
CA ILE A 39 2.92 6.45 -7.54
C ILE A 39 2.35 7.62 -6.72
N ALA A 40 3.16 8.24 -5.86
CA ALA A 40 2.74 9.40 -5.10
C ALA A 40 2.39 10.58 -6.01
N GLU A 41 3.17 10.77 -7.10
CA GLU A 41 2.89 11.76 -8.13
C GLU A 41 1.60 11.42 -8.92
N ASP A 42 1.45 10.18 -9.35
CA ASP A 42 0.27 9.71 -10.09
C ASP A 42 -1.04 9.88 -9.30
N LEU A 43 -1.00 9.53 -8.01
CA LEU A 43 -2.14 9.68 -7.10
C LEU A 43 -2.30 11.12 -6.59
N ARG A 44 -1.37 12.02 -6.90
CA ARG A 44 -1.30 13.40 -6.40
C ARG A 44 -1.36 13.47 -4.88
N MET A 45 -0.62 12.57 -4.23
CA MET A 45 -0.53 12.46 -2.78
C MET A 45 0.88 12.80 -2.31
N ALA A 46 1.00 13.41 -1.13
CA ALA A 46 2.30 13.53 -0.49
C ALA A 46 2.84 12.12 -0.18
N THR A 47 4.13 11.90 -0.41
CA THR A 47 4.80 10.62 -0.11
C THR A 47 4.55 10.18 1.34
N GLY A 48 4.62 11.10 2.31
CA GLY A 48 4.31 10.79 3.71
C GLY A 48 2.88 10.28 3.95
N ALA A 49 1.90 10.74 3.15
CA ALA A 49 0.51 10.29 3.25
C ALA A 49 0.27 8.95 2.55
N LEU A 50 1.10 8.59 1.56
CA LEU A 50 0.99 7.31 0.85
C LEU A 50 1.64 6.16 1.60
N ARG A 51 2.67 6.45 2.41
CA ARG A 51 3.46 5.46 3.15
C ARG A 51 2.62 4.51 4.01
N PRO A 52 1.64 4.97 4.81
CA PRO A 52 0.83 4.07 5.65
C PRO A 52 0.05 3.03 4.85
N TYR A 53 -0.37 3.35 3.60
CA TYR A 53 -1.10 2.41 2.75
C TYR A 53 -0.19 1.25 2.31
N PHE A 54 1.05 1.53 1.92
CA PHE A 54 2.03 0.50 1.60
C PHE A 54 2.43 -0.33 2.82
N GLU A 55 2.62 0.30 3.98
CA GLU A 55 2.91 -0.41 5.24
C GLU A 55 1.77 -1.35 5.63
N PHE A 56 0.51 -0.92 5.46
CA PHE A 56 -0.68 -1.74 5.70
C PHE A 56 -0.75 -2.96 4.78
N LEU A 57 -0.30 -2.83 3.53
CA LEU A 57 -0.18 -3.95 2.59
C LEU A 57 0.99 -4.90 2.91
N GLY A 58 1.84 -4.56 3.88
CA GLY A 58 3.01 -5.35 4.27
C GLY A 58 4.28 -5.04 3.46
N CYS A 59 4.31 -3.92 2.73
CA CYS A 59 5.49 -3.52 1.98
C CYS A 59 6.62 -3.05 2.93
N LYS A 60 7.84 -3.31 2.50
CA LYS A 60 9.07 -2.82 3.12
C LYS A 60 9.68 -1.73 2.24
N PHE A 61 10.28 -0.74 2.87
CA PHE A 61 10.97 0.34 2.17
C PHE A 61 12.47 0.08 2.17
N THR A 62 13.04 0.10 0.97
CA THR A 62 14.48 -0.01 0.76
C THR A 62 14.95 1.19 -0.04
N ARG A 63 16.19 1.62 0.19
CA ARG A 63 16.80 2.72 -0.56
C ARG A 63 17.87 2.14 -1.45
N GLU A 64 17.70 2.26 -2.76
CA GLU A 64 18.65 1.81 -3.78
C GLU A 64 19.00 3.00 -4.68
N ASN A 65 20.30 3.30 -4.86
CA ASN A 65 20.76 4.39 -5.73
C ASN A 65 20.06 5.75 -5.50
N ASN A 66 19.84 6.11 -4.23
CA ASN A 66 19.07 7.29 -3.78
C ASN A 66 17.55 7.26 -4.03
N ILE A 67 17.03 6.24 -4.71
CA ILE A 67 15.60 6.02 -4.94
C ILE A 67 15.01 5.22 -3.78
N THR A 68 13.80 5.58 -3.36
CA THR A 68 13.06 4.83 -2.32
C THR A 68 12.09 3.86 -2.99
N LEU A 69 12.31 2.58 -2.76
CA LEU A 69 11.53 1.48 -3.35
C LEU A 69 10.63 0.85 -2.29
N ALA A 70 9.37 0.65 -2.64
CA ALA A 70 8.43 -0.15 -1.88
C ALA A 70 8.43 -1.57 -2.43
N THR A 71 8.79 -2.53 -1.58
CA THR A 71 8.92 -3.94 -1.96
C THR A 71 7.98 -4.79 -1.12
N LEU A 72 7.13 -5.59 -1.75
CA LEU A 72 6.32 -6.60 -1.08
C LEU A 72 7.05 -7.95 -1.10
N PRO A 73 7.56 -8.45 0.04
CA PRO A 73 8.27 -9.72 0.06
C PRO A 73 7.34 -10.89 -0.29
N ALA A 74 7.69 -11.67 -1.31
CA ALA A 74 7.00 -12.90 -1.70
C ALA A 74 7.84 -14.14 -1.33
N PRO A 75 7.25 -15.20 -0.74
CA PRO A 75 5.86 -15.31 -0.34
C PRO A 75 5.55 -14.39 0.87
N LEU A 76 4.32 -13.87 0.92
CA LEU A 76 3.88 -12.96 1.96
C LEU A 76 3.99 -13.64 3.33
N LYS A 77 4.83 -13.11 4.21
CA LYS A 77 4.96 -13.61 5.59
C LYS A 77 4.01 -12.83 6.49
N PHE A 78 2.91 -13.46 6.84
CA PHE A 78 2.02 -12.92 7.88
C PHE A 78 2.74 -12.94 9.23
N PRO A 79 2.51 -11.94 10.10
CA PRO A 79 3.01 -12.00 11.47
C PRO A 79 2.50 -13.27 12.14
N GLU A 80 3.41 -14.13 12.57
CA GLU A 80 3.03 -15.28 13.39
C GLU A 80 2.48 -14.78 14.72
N VAL A 81 1.26 -15.19 15.07
CA VAL A 81 0.70 -14.93 16.40
C VAL A 81 1.61 -15.62 17.40
N ARG A 82 2.42 -14.83 18.12
CA ARG A 82 3.28 -15.34 19.19
C ARG A 82 2.37 -15.87 20.30
N MET A 83 2.04 -17.16 20.25
CA MET A 83 1.41 -17.84 21.38
C MET A 83 2.39 -17.76 22.56
N ARG A 84 2.08 -16.92 23.53
CA ARG A 84 2.79 -16.93 24.82
C ARG A 84 2.51 -18.29 25.44
N ARG A 85 3.54 -19.13 25.59
CA ARG A 85 3.42 -20.34 26.40
C ARG A 85 3.08 -19.90 27.82
N PRO A 86 1.98 -20.38 28.44
CA PRO A 86 1.80 -20.18 29.87
C PRO A 86 2.98 -20.84 30.58
N GLN A 87 3.65 -20.08 31.45
CA GLN A 87 4.62 -20.59 32.43
C GLN A 87 3.89 -21.22 33.60
#